data_AF-A0ABD4E6J7-F1
#
_entry.id   AF-A0ABD4E6J7-F1
#
_cell.length_a   1.000
_cell.length_b   1.000
_cell.length_c   1.000
_cell.angle_alpha   90.00
_cell.angle_beta   90.00
_cell.angle_gamma   90.00
#
_symmetry.space_group_name_H-M   'P 1'
#
loop_
_entity.id
_entity.type
_entity.pdbx_description
1 polymer ?
#
loop_
_entity_poly.entity_id
_entity_poly.type
_entity_poly.pdbx_seq_one_letter_code
_entity_poly.pdbx_strand_id
1 'polypeptide(L)'
;MMNTIEDLRKHLFETLAQLRSKEQPMEIERAQAIAQVAQVVINSAKVEVEHLKIVGGKGTGFIEESNLPAGITGTQQHRLR
;
A
#
# COMPACT_ATOMS: atom_id res chain seq x y z
N MET A 1 -1.42 9.98 9.77
CA MET A 1 -1.94 9.73 8.41
C MET A 1 -1.19 8.55 7.84
N MET A 2 -1.91 7.55 7.33
CA MET A 2 -1.41 6.25 6.86
C MET A 2 -1.37 6.27 5.33
N ASN A 3 -0.21 6.01 4.73
CA ASN A 3 0.03 6.21 3.29
C ASN A 3 0.76 5.03 2.62
N THR A 4 0.96 3.89 3.30
CA THR A 4 1.69 2.73 2.74
C THR A 4 0.74 1.64 2.23
N ILE A 5 1.28 0.73 1.41
CA ILE A 5 0.53 -0.42 0.90
C ILE A 5 0.18 -1.44 2.01
N GLU A 6 1.01 -1.59 3.06
CA GLU A 6 0.66 -2.44 4.20
C GLU A 6 -0.54 -1.89 4.96
N ASP A 7 -0.61 -0.58 5.17
CA ASP A 7 -1.71 0.06 5.86
C ASP A 7 -3.03 -0.14 5.12
N LEU A 8 -3.01 -0.04 3.78
CA LEU A 8 -4.19 -0.34 2.95
C LEU A 8 -4.63 -1.80 3.12
N ARG A 9 -3.70 -2.76 3.06
CA ARG A 9 -4.01 -4.18 3.24
C ARG A 9 -4.63 -4.44 4.61
N LYS A 10 -4.11 -3.80 5.66
CA LYS A 10 -4.67 -3.92 7.01
C LYS A 10 -6.14 -3.48 7.07
N HIS A 11 -6.46 -2.30 6.54
CA HIS A 11 -7.83 -1.80 6.52
C HIS A 11 -8.78 -2.71 5.72
N LEU A 12 -8.30 -3.29 4.62
CA LEU A 12 -9.10 -4.25 3.85
C LEU A 12 -9.41 -5.51 4.65
N PHE A 13 -8.46 -6.04 5.42
CA PHE A 13 -8.71 -7.17 6.30
C PHE A 13 -9.67 -6.83 7.44
N GLU A 14 -9.56 -5.65 8.03
CA GLU A 14 -10.52 -5.17 9.03
C GLU A 14 -11.94 -5.06 8.45
N THR A 15 -12.06 -4.54 7.23
CA THR A 15 -13.32 -4.47 6.47
C THR A 15 -13.92 -5.87 6.25
N LEU A 16 -13.09 -6.85 5.87
CA LEU A 16 -13.51 -8.26 5.74
C LEU A 16 -13.96 -8.86 7.07
N ALA A 17 -13.32 -8.52 8.18
CA ALA A 17 -13.73 -8.97 9.51
C ALA A 17 -15.09 -8.39 9.90
N GLN A 18 -15.32 -7.10 9.62
CA GLN A 18 -16.60 -6.42 9.89
C GLN A 18 -17.74 -6.98 9.03
N LEU A 19 -17.49 -7.32 7.76
CA LEU A 19 -18.48 -8.00 6.90
C LEU A 19 -18.92 -9.36 7.45
N ARG A 20 -18.02 -10.07 8.13
CA ARG A 20 -18.32 -11.39 8.73
C ARG A 20 -18.92 -11.29 10.13
N SER A 21 -18.89 -10.12 10.75
CA SER A 21 -19.42 -9.90 12.09
C SER A 21 -20.93 -10.02 12.08
N LYS A 22 -21.48 -10.89 12.95
CA LYS A 22 -22.94 -11.01 13.13
C LYS A 22 -23.49 -10.00 14.14
N GLU A 23 -22.63 -9.49 15.03
CA GLU A 23 -23.02 -8.56 16.08
C GLU A 23 -23.06 -7.11 15.57
N GLN A 24 -22.10 -6.76 14.71
CA GLN A 24 -22.00 -5.44 14.09
C GLN A 24 -21.58 -5.61 12.62
N PRO A 25 -22.50 -6.11 11.77
CA PRO A 25 -22.23 -6.28 10.34
C PRO A 25 -22.06 -4.92 9.68
N MET A 26 -21.04 -4.77 8.85
CA MET A 26 -20.90 -3.62 7.98
C MET A 26 -21.94 -3.66 6.85
N GLU A 27 -22.43 -2.49 6.44
CA GLU A 27 -23.30 -2.32 5.29
C GLU A 27 -22.57 -2.72 3.98
N ILE A 28 -23.27 -3.39 3.07
CA ILE A 28 -22.70 -4.03 1.88
C ILE A 28 -22.25 -2.98 0.84
N GLU A 29 -23.03 -1.93 0.59
CA GLU A 29 -22.67 -0.85 -0.35
C GLU A 29 -21.40 -0.13 0.11
N ARG A 30 -21.26 0.13 1.41
CA ARG A 30 -20.02 0.65 2.02
C ARG A 30 -18.84 -0.28 1.76
N ALA A 31 -19.04 -1.58 1.91
CA ALA A 31 -18.02 -2.56 1.62
C ALA A 31 -17.59 -2.56 0.15
N GLN A 32 -18.55 -2.45 -0.76
CA GLN A 32 -18.30 -2.34 -2.19
C GLN A 32 -17.52 -1.07 -2.52
N ALA A 33 -17.88 0.07 -1.93
CA ALA A 33 -17.17 1.33 -2.10
C ALA A 33 -15.70 1.23 -1.64
N ILE A 34 -15.45 0.61 -0.49
CA ILE A 34 -14.08 0.35 0.01
C ILE A 34 -13.32 -0.54 -0.97
N ALA A 35 -13.93 -1.62 -1.44
CA ALA A 35 -13.30 -2.53 -2.39
C ALA A 35 -12.93 -1.84 -3.71
N GLN A 36 -13.78 -0.95 -4.22
CA GLN A 36 -13.50 -0.17 -5.43
C GLN A 36 -12.31 0.78 -5.25
N VAL A 37 -12.28 1.54 -4.15
CA VAL A 37 -11.16 2.45 -3.86
C VAL A 37 -9.86 1.67 -3.70
N ALA A 38 -9.89 0.55 -2.99
CA ALA A 38 -8.72 -0.31 -2.85
C ALA A 38 -8.22 -0.89 -4.18
N GLN A 39 -9.13 -1.26 -5.09
CA GLN A 39 -8.76 -1.74 -6.41
C GLN A 39 -8.00 -0.66 -7.21
N VAL A 40 -8.43 0.61 -7.12
CA VAL A 40 -7.73 1.74 -7.75
C VAL A 40 -6.33 1.90 -7.18
N VAL A 41 -6.17 1.80 -5.87
CA VAL A 41 -4.85 1.91 -5.22
C VAL A 41 -3.93 0.74 -5.59
N ILE A 42 -4.44 -0.49 -5.61
CA ILE A 42 -3.68 -1.67 -6.08
C ILE A 42 -3.23 -1.50 -7.53
N ASN A 43 -4.10 -0.95 -8.39
CA ASN A 43 -3.74 -0.68 -9.78
C ASN A 43 -2.63 0.38 -9.88
N SER A 44 -2.67 1.44 -9.06
CA SER A 44 -1.56 2.41 -8.96
C SER A 44 -0.25 1.74 -8.55
N ALA A 45 -0.29 0.86 -7.55
CA ALA A 45 0.87 0.09 -7.10
C ALA A 45 1.47 -0.78 -8.21
N LYS A 46 0.61 -1.43 -9.02
CA LYS A 46 1.05 -2.27 -10.15
C LYS A 46 1.78 -1.44 -11.21
N VAL A 47 1.23 -0.26 -11.56
CA VAL A 47 1.86 0.68 -12.51
C VAL A 47 3.23 1.12 -11.99
N GLU A 48 3.36 1.36 -10.69
CA GLU A 48 4.66 1.69 -10.10
C GLU A 48 5.66 0.54 -10.20
N VAL A 49 5.25 -0.71 -9.90
CA VAL A 49 6.10 -1.89 -10.09
C VAL A 49 6.53 -2.05 -11.55
N GLU A 50 5.61 -1.82 -12.49
CA GLU A 50 5.91 -1.90 -13.91
C GLU A 50 6.89 -0.81 -14.35
N HIS A 51 6.68 0.43 -13.91
CA HIS A 51 7.63 1.52 -14.11
C HIS A 51 9.02 1.17 -13.57
N LEU A 52 9.11 0.57 -12.38
CA LEU A 52 10.38 0.15 -11.78
C LEU A 52 11.09 -0.94 -12.58
N LYS A 53 10.35 -1.92 -13.08
CA LYS A 53 10.88 -2.99 -13.93
C LYS A 53 11.44 -2.44 -15.25
N ILE A 54 10.79 -1.44 -15.83
CA ILE A 54 11.17 -0.86 -17.13
C ILE A 54 12.37 0.08 -16.98
N VAL A 55 12.31 1.01 -16.01
CA VAL A 55 13.28 2.10 -15.90
C VAL A 55 14.53 1.68 -15.12
N GLY A 56 14.43 0.71 -14.21
CA GLY A 56 15.53 0.33 -13.33
C GLY A 56 15.92 1.50 -12.42
N GLY A 57 15.17 1.73 -11.34
CA GLY A 57 15.35 2.88 -10.47
C GLY A 57 14.63 2.73 -9.14
N LYS A 58 14.55 3.83 -8.37
CA LYS A 58 13.80 3.89 -7.11
C LYS A 58 12.34 4.25 -7.37
N GLY A 59 11.42 3.58 -6.69
CA GLY A 59 9.98 3.82 -6.72
C GLY A 59 9.58 5.22 -6.29
N THR A 60 8.28 5.50 -6.36
CA THR A 60 7.69 6.75 -5.86
C THR A 60 7.64 6.80 -4.33
N GLY A 61 7.96 5.69 -3.68
CA GLY A 61 7.86 5.49 -2.23
C GLY A 61 6.53 4.89 -1.79
N PHE A 62 5.66 4.53 -2.75
CA PHE A 62 4.41 3.84 -2.47
C PHE A 62 4.63 2.37 -2.06
N ILE A 63 5.60 1.71 -2.72
CA ILE A 63 6.16 0.44 -2.27
C ILE A 63 7.53 0.75 -1.68
N GLU A 64 7.71 0.42 -0.40
CA GLU A 64 8.99 0.61 0.26
C GLU A 64 10.05 -0.31 -0.33
N GLU A 65 11.08 0.26 -0.94
CA GLU A 65 12.26 -0.45 -1.40
C GLU A 65 13.32 -0.44 -0.29
N SER A 66 13.35 -1.49 0.52
CA SER A 66 14.46 -1.73 1.45
C SER A 66 15.65 -2.35 0.72
N ASN A 67 16.30 -1.58 -0.16
CA ASN A 67 17.58 -1.96 -0.78
C ASN A 67 18.78 -1.82 0.19
N LEU A 68 18.53 -1.92 1.48
CA LEU A 68 19.53 -1.76 2.52
C LEU A 68 20.11 -3.13 2.87
N PRO A 69 21.46 -3.27 2.98
CA PRO A 69 22.08 -4.47 3.50
C PRO A 69 21.47 -4.83 4.86
N ALA A 70 21.40 -6.13 5.16
CA ALA A 70 20.86 -6.62 6.42
C ALA A 70 21.50 -5.90 7.63
N GLY A 71 20.66 -5.33 8.50
CA GLY A 71 21.10 -4.60 9.70
C GLY A 71 21.19 -3.08 9.56
N ILE A 72 20.97 -2.50 8.37
CA ILE A 72 20.92 -1.04 8.18
C ILE A 72 19.48 -0.55 8.28
N THR A 73 19.21 0.40 9.17
CA THR A 73 17.87 0.94 9.46
C THR A 73 17.58 2.28 8.79
N GLY A 74 18.55 2.87 8.09
CA GLY A 74 18.36 4.12 7.36
C GLY A 74 19.59 4.56 6.57
N THR A 75 19.38 5.46 5.61
CA THR A 75 20.46 6.13 4.86
C THR A 75 20.20 7.63 4.81
N GLN A 76 21.25 8.44 4.97
CA GLN A 76 21.20 9.89 4.80
C GLN A 76 21.93 10.26 3.51
N GLN A 77 21.19 10.80 2.53
CA GLN A 77 21.75 11.18 1.24
C GLN A 77 22.02 12.69 1.20
N HIS A 78 23.29 13.09 1.24
CA HIS A 78 23.69 14.47 1.03
C HIS A 78 23.72 14.76 -0.48
N ARG A 79 22.97 15.77 -0.92
CA ARG A 79 23.06 16.30 -2.29
C ARG A 79 23.95 17.54 -2.28
N LEU A 80 24.96 17.54 -3.13
CA LEU A 80 25.72 18.75 -3.44
C LEU A 80 24.93 19.57 -4.47
N ARG A 81 24.97 20.89 -4.32
CA ARG A 81 24.46 21.85 -5.30
C ARG A 81 25.49 22.08 -6.39
#